data_AF-A0A2K3M0Q2-F1
#
_entry.id   AF-A0A2K3M0Q2-F1
#
_cell.length_a   1.000
_cell.length_b   1.000
_cell.length_c   1.000
_cell.angle_alpha   90.00
_cell.angle_beta   90.00
_cell.angle_gamma   90.00
#
_symmetry.space_group_name_H-M   'P 1'
#
loop_
_entity.id
_entity.type
_entity.pdbx_description
1 polymer ?
#
loop_
_entity_poly.entity_id
_entity_poly.type
_entity_poly.pdbx_seq_one_letter_code
_entity_poly.pdbx_strand_id
1 'polypeptide(L)'
;RYDAEALYFDESVRNAKRKQFESNALEIVYPAYTTTLKHLRYKALDDFKTKLGSSLNNGEGFASSCRTWTESIMLNFDIEAADASVRQANWDDASKARYKLRCDIDSHALAVCNEKLLEIATNSKVILLSVQPPSNFFSHFSSPSA
;
A
#
# COMPACT_ATOMS: atom_id res chain seq x y z
N ARG A 1 -29.19 -22.17 -21.03
CA ARG A 1 -29.76 -23.52 -20.75
C ARG A 1 -30.96 -23.42 -19.81
N TYR A 2 -30.80 -22.84 -18.62
CA TYR A 2 -31.91 -22.60 -17.68
C TYR A 2 -33.15 -21.92 -18.31
N ASP A 3 -32.97 -20.81 -19.03
CA ASP A 3 -34.10 -20.05 -19.60
C ASP A 3 -34.93 -20.85 -20.62
N ALA A 4 -34.29 -21.73 -21.38
CA ALA A 4 -34.96 -22.59 -22.35
C ALA A 4 -35.69 -23.76 -21.67
N GLU A 5 -35.08 -24.37 -20.67
CA GLU A 5 -35.65 -25.50 -19.91
C GLU A 5 -36.81 -25.04 -18.99
N ALA A 6 -36.81 -23.79 -18.56
CA ALA A 6 -37.80 -23.27 -17.62
C ALA A 6 -39.09 -22.77 -18.30
N LEU A 7 -39.18 -22.69 -19.64
CA LEU A 7 -40.24 -21.99 -20.38
C LEU A 7 -41.68 -22.39 -19.97
N TYR A 8 -41.88 -23.65 -19.58
CA TYR A 8 -43.20 -24.22 -19.28
C TYR A 8 -43.70 -23.95 -17.86
N PHE A 9 -42.88 -23.39 -16.98
CA PHE A 9 -43.27 -23.06 -15.60
C PHE A 9 -43.87 -21.66 -15.49
N ASP A 10 -44.68 -21.43 -14.46
CA ASP A 10 -45.17 -20.10 -14.11
C ASP A 10 -44.04 -19.09 -13.95
N GLU A 11 -44.24 -17.87 -14.45
CA GLU A 11 -43.21 -16.83 -14.43
C GLU A 11 -42.70 -16.51 -13.02
N SER A 12 -43.61 -16.48 -12.03
CA SER A 12 -43.26 -16.26 -10.62
C SER A 12 -42.32 -17.35 -10.10
N VAL A 13 -42.56 -18.61 -10.45
CA VAL A 13 -41.72 -19.77 -10.09
C VAL A 13 -40.36 -19.69 -10.76
N ARG A 14 -40.32 -19.38 -12.06
CA ARG A 14 -39.06 -19.24 -12.82
C ARG A 14 -38.19 -18.12 -12.26
N ASN A 15 -38.80 -16.98 -11.94
CA ASN A 15 -38.09 -15.82 -11.40
C ASN A 15 -37.56 -16.10 -9.99
N ALA A 16 -38.34 -16.76 -9.13
CA ALA A 16 -37.89 -17.18 -7.80
C ALA A 16 -36.69 -18.15 -7.89
N LYS A 17 -36.79 -19.16 -8.75
CA LYS A 17 -35.70 -20.14 -8.96
C LYS A 17 -34.46 -19.51 -9.58
N ARG A 18 -34.60 -18.56 -10.50
CA ARG A 18 -33.47 -17.83 -11.09
C ARG A 18 -32.71 -17.05 -10.02
N LYS A 19 -33.42 -16.26 -9.20
CA LYS A 19 -32.81 -15.52 -8.08
C LYS A 19 -32.08 -16.44 -7.10
N GLN A 20 -32.67 -17.60 -6.79
CA GLN A 20 -32.03 -18.60 -5.94
C GLN A 20 -30.71 -19.09 -6.55
N PHE A 21 -30.70 -19.44 -7.84
CA PHE A 21 -29.48 -19.89 -8.51
C PHE A 21 -28.41 -18.79 -8.61
N GLU A 22 -28.81 -17.55 -8.88
CA GLU A 22 -27.90 -16.39 -8.89
C GLU A 22 -27.26 -16.19 -7.51
N SER A 23 -28.05 -16.25 -6.43
CA SER A 23 -27.53 -16.17 -5.05
C SER A 23 -26.53 -17.28 -4.74
N ASN A 24 -26.86 -18.53 -5.07
CA ASN A 24 -25.96 -19.66 -4.84
C ASN A 24 -24.66 -19.53 -5.66
N ALA A 25 -24.75 -19.04 -6.90
CA ALA A 25 -23.56 -18.80 -7.72
C ALA A 25 -22.66 -17.73 -7.12
N LEU A 26 -23.25 -16.65 -6.57
CA LEU A 26 -22.50 -15.60 -5.88
C LEU A 26 -21.81 -16.13 -4.62
N GLU A 27 -22.47 -16.98 -3.82
CA GLU A 27 -21.86 -17.62 -2.65
C GLU A 27 -20.64 -18.47 -3.02
N ILE A 28 -20.69 -19.18 -4.16
CA ILE A 28 -19.58 -20.01 -4.64
C ILE A 28 -18.40 -19.14 -5.12
N VAL A 29 -18.67 -18.01 -5.79
CA VAL A 29 -17.63 -17.14 -6.36
C VAL A 29 -17.01 -16.21 -5.31
N TYR A 30 -17.74 -15.88 -4.24
CA TYR A 30 -17.31 -14.91 -3.23
C TYR A 30 -15.95 -15.23 -2.58
N PRO A 31 -15.64 -16.48 -2.18
CA PRO A 31 -14.32 -16.83 -1.63
C PRO A 31 -13.18 -16.59 -2.62
N ALA A 32 -13.39 -16.88 -3.91
CA ALA A 32 -12.40 -16.63 -4.95
C ALA A 32 -12.18 -15.12 -5.13
N TYR A 33 -13.26 -14.35 -5.22
CA TYR A 33 -13.21 -12.89 -5.33
C TYR A 33 -12.45 -12.23 -4.16
N THR A 34 -12.79 -12.58 -2.92
CA THR A 34 -12.11 -12.01 -1.73
C THR A 34 -10.64 -12.43 -1.64
N THR A 35 -10.29 -13.63 -2.12
CA THR A 35 -8.90 -14.08 -2.21
C THR A 35 -8.13 -13.28 -3.26
N THR A 36 -8.73 -13.04 -4.43
CA THR A 36 -8.15 -12.17 -5.46
C THR A 36 -7.88 -10.77 -4.91
N LEU A 37 -8.85 -10.13 -4.25
CA LEU A 37 -8.66 -8.81 -3.65
C LEU A 37 -7.51 -8.76 -2.62
N LYS A 38 -7.38 -9.81 -1.78
CA LYS A 38 -6.27 -9.91 -0.83
C LYS A 38 -4.93 -9.99 -1.55
N HIS A 39 -4.85 -10.78 -2.62
CA HIS A 39 -3.64 -10.90 -3.43
C HIS A 39 -3.28 -9.58 -4.12
N LEU A 40 -4.25 -8.93 -4.77
CA LEU A 40 -4.07 -7.62 -5.41
C LEU A 40 -3.54 -6.59 -4.41
N ARG A 41 -4.12 -6.52 -3.20
CA ARG A 41 -3.65 -5.60 -2.15
C ARG A 41 -2.21 -5.90 -1.73
N TYR A 42 -1.89 -7.17 -1.50
CA TYR A 42 -0.53 -7.58 -1.12
C TYR A 42 0.49 -7.18 -2.19
N LYS A 43 0.20 -7.52 -3.44
CA LYS A 43 1.04 -7.18 -4.59
C LYS A 43 1.22 -5.66 -4.73
N ALA A 44 0.13 -4.90 -4.66
CA ALA A 44 0.17 -3.44 -4.76
C ALA A 44 1.04 -2.80 -3.66
N LEU A 45 0.94 -3.30 -2.42
CA LEU A 45 1.78 -2.81 -1.32
C LEU A 45 3.26 -3.19 -1.51
N ASP A 46 3.54 -4.39 -1.99
CA ASP A 46 4.91 -4.84 -2.28
C ASP A 46 5.56 -4.02 -3.41
N ASP A 47 4.79 -3.76 -4.47
CA ASP A 47 5.19 -2.90 -5.58
C ASP A 47 5.49 -1.47 -5.10
N PHE A 48 4.64 -0.91 -4.22
CA PHE A 48 4.89 0.40 -3.61
C PHE A 48 6.23 0.44 -2.87
N LYS A 49 6.49 -0.54 -1.99
CA LYS A 49 7.73 -0.62 -1.22
C LYS A 49 8.96 -0.70 -2.12
N THR A 50 8.88 -1.55 -3.14
CA THR A 50 9.96 -1.77 -4.11
C THR A 50 10.25 -0.49 -4.90
N LYS A 51 9.21 0.17 -5.42
CA LYS A 51 9.35 1.40 -6.21
C LYS A 51 9.85 2.57 -5.38
N LEU A 52 9.32 2.77 -4.17
CA LEU A 52 9.78 3.80 -3.26
C LEU A 52 11.26 3.57 -2.90
N GLY A 53 11.62 2.35 -2.49
CA GLY A 53 13.01 2.01 -2.18
C GLY A 53 13.96 2.28 -3.33
N SER A 54 13.59 1.89 -4.56
CA SER A 54 14.39 2.16 -5.76
C SER A 54 14.56 3.66 -6.02
N SER A 55 13.48 4.46 -5.92
CA SER A 55 13.56 5.91 -6.10
C SER A 55 14.51 6.57 -5.10
N LEU A 56 14.43 6.19 -3.82
CA LEU A 56 15.29 6.74 -2.78
C LEU A 56 16.77 6.33 -2.98
N ASN A 57 17.01 5.09 -3.41
CA ASN A 57 18.34 4.62 -3.76
C ASN A 57 18.94 5.37 -4.96
N ASN A 58 18.08 5.85 -5.88
CA ASN A 58 18.46 6.69 -7.00
C ASN A 58 18.61 8.18 -6.63
N GLY A 59 18.46 8.53 -5.35
CA GLY A 59 18.60 9.90 -4.85
C GLY A 59 17.38 10.80 -5.12
N GLU A 60 16.23 10.23 -5.49
CA GLU A 60 15.01 11.01 -5.68
C GLU A 60 14.46 11.56 -4.35
N GLY A 61 13.77 12.70 -4.41
CA GLY A 61 13.20 13.35 -3.24
C GLY A 61 12.03 12.57 -2.64
N PHE A 62 12.11 12.25 -1.34
CA PHE A 62 11.14 11.43 -0.60
C PHE A 62 9.68 11.84 -0.81
N ALA A 63 9.34 13.11 -0.59
CA ALA A 63 7.96 13.58 -0.69
C ALA A 63 7.39 13.45 -2.12
N SER A 64 8.25 13.64 -3.13
CA SER A 64 7.87 13.49 -4.54
C SER A 64 7.63 12.03 -4.87
N SER A 65 8.59 11.16 -4.58
CA SER A 65 8.49 9.72 -4.88
C SER A 65 7.33 9.07 -4.13
N CYS A 66 7.12 9.40 -2.85
CA CYS A 66 5.96 8.91 -2.09
C CYS A 66 4.64 9.29 -2.74
N ARG A 67 4.48 10.55 -3.17
CA ARG A 67 3.25 11.00 -3.84
C ARG A 67 3.03 10.26 -5.15
N THR A 68 4.03 10.26 -6.03
CA THR A 68 3.97 9.63 -7.34
C THR A 68 3.63 8.15 -7.25
N TRP A 69 4.34 7.39 -6.41
CA TRP A 69 4.10 5.96 -6.30
C TRP A 69 2.79 5.64 -5.61
N THR A 70 2.39 6.44 -4.62
CA THR A 70 1.07 6.25 -4.00
C THR A 70 -0.07 6.45 -5.00
N GLU A 71 -0.03 7.49 -5.83
CA GLU A 71 -1.03 7.74 -6.86
C GLU A 71 -1.06 6.62 -7.90
N SER A 72 0.11 6.23 -8.42
CA SER A 72 0.23 5.17 -9.43
C SER A 72 -0.26 3.81 -8.92
N ILE A 73 0.13 3.41 -7.71
CA ILE A 73 -0.24 2.12 -7.13
C ILE A 73 -1.75 2.05 -6.89
N MET A 74 -2.35 3.15 -6.41
CA MET A 74 -3.77 3.19 -6.10
C MET A 74 -4.62 3.18 -7.37
N LEU A 75 -4.17 3.85 -8.44
CA LEU A 75 -4.81 3.76 -9.75
C LEU A 75 -4.75 2.33 -10.32
N ASN A 76 -3.58 1.68 -10.26
CA ASN A 76 -3.43 0.31 -10.74
C ASN A 76 -4.31 -0.66 -9.94
N PHE A 77 -4.37 -0.51 -8.62
CA PHE A 77 -5.28 -1.30 -7.78
C PHE A 77 -6.75 -1.10 -8.19
N ASP A 78 -7.16 0.15 -8.43
CA ASP A 78 -8.54 0.46 -8.83
C ASP A 78 -8.91 -0.21 -10.17
N ILE A 79 -7.97 -0.26 -11.13
CA ILE A 79 -8.13 -0.97 -12.40
C ILE A 79 -8.21 -2.49 -12.18
N GLU A 80 -7.22 -3.08 -11.51
CA GLU A 80 -7.17 -4.53 -11.28
C GLU A 80 -8.38 -5.03 -10.45
N ALA A 81 -8.86 -4.23 -9.49
CA ALA A 81 -10.04 -4.54 -8.69
C ALA A 81 -11.35 -4.42 -9.51
N ALA A 82 -11.43 -3.48 -10.45
CA ALA A 82 -12.56 -3.38 -11.37
C ALA A 82 -12.62 -4.58 -12.32
N ASP A 83 -11.47 -5.04 -12.83
CA ASP A 83 -11.37 -6.23 -13.68
C ASP A 83 -11.78 -7.51 -12.94
N ALA A 84 -11.52 -7.58 -11.63
CA ALA A 84 -11.94 -8.69 -10.77
C ALA A 84 -13.41 -8.61 -10.32
N SER A 85 -14.14 -7.52 -10.64
CA SER A 85 -15.49 -7.30 -10.13
C SER A 85 -16.52 -8.26 -10.73
N VAL A 86 -17.43 -8.75 -9.87
CA VAL A 86 -18.57 -9.56 -10.30
C VAL A 86 -19.76 -8.62 -10.50
N ARG A 87 -20.15 -8.37 -11.75
CA ARG A 87 -21.19 -7.38 -12.10
C ARG A 87 -22.53 -7.61 -11.40
N GLN A 88 -22.90 -8.86 -11.16
CA GLN A 88 -24.15 -9.23 -10.46
C GLN A 88 -24.06 -9.08 -8.94
N ALA A 89 -22.86 -8.86 -8.39
CA ALA A 89 -22.64 -8.70 -6.97
C ALA A 89 -22.67 -7.22 -6.57
N ASN A 90 -23.23 -6.93 -5.39
CA ASN A 90 -23.18 -5.62 -4.76
C ASN A 90 -22.25 -5.66 -3.54
N TRP A 91 -21.00 -6.08 -3.77
CA TRP A 91 -19.98 -6.19 -2.71
C TRP A 91 -19.16 -4.91 -2.59
N ASP A 92 -18.90 -4.48 -1.36
CA ASP A 92 -18.09 -3.28 -1.06
C ASP A 92 -16.63 -3.63 -0.69
N ASP A 93 -16.25 -4.89 -0.87
CA ASP A 93 -14.97 -5.42 -0.42
C ASP A 93 -13.79 -4.77 -1.15
N ALA A 94 -13.96 -4.36 -2.41
CA ALA A 94 -12.96 -3.61 -3.17
C ALA A 94 -12.67 -2.24 -2.53
N SER A 95 -13.71 -1.48 -2.14
CA SER A 95 -13.55 -0.19 -1.45
C SER A 95 -12.81 -0.34 -0.12
N LYS A 96 -13.14 -1.39 0.65
CA LYS A 96 -12.47 -1.70 1.92
C LYS A 96 -11.02 -2.12 1.71
N ALA A 97 -10.76 -2.94 0.69
CA ALA A 97 -9.40 -3.34 0.33
C ALA A 97 -8.55 -2.14 -0.12
N ARG A 98 -9.13 -1.22 -0.90
CA ARG A 98 -8.53 0.05 -1.32
C ARG A 98 -8.19 0.95 -0.15
N TYR A 99 -9.13 1.15 0.77
CA TYR A 99 -8.90 1.94 1.98
C TYR A 99 -7.75 1.36 2.80
N LYS A 100 -7.75 0.04 3.01
CA LYS A 100 -6.69 -0.63 3.74
C LYS A 100 -5.33 -0.52 3.04
N LEU A 101 -5.29 -0.66 1.71
CA LEU A 101 -4.08 -0.43 0.92
C LEU A 101 -3.51 0.95 1.18
N ARG A 102 -4.36 1.98 1.17
CA ARG A 102 -3.94 3.36 1.45
C ARG A 102 -3.33 3.49 2.84
N CYS A 103 -3.98 2.97 3.87
CA CYS A 103 -3.45 3.00 5.23
C CYS A 103 -2.11 2.26 5.36
N ASP A 104 -1.97 1.11 4.71
CA ASP A 104 -0.73 0.31 4.73
C ASP A 104 0.41 1.06 4.03
N ILE A 105 0.12 1.75 2.91
CA ILE A 105 1.05 2.63 2.19
C ILE A 105 1.51 3.79 3.08
N ASP A 106 0.55 4.52 3.68
CA ASP A 106 0.85 5.69 4.52
C ASP A 106 1.69 5.30 5.74
N SER A 107 1.37 4.15 6.34
CA SER A 107 2.12 3.59 7.47
C SER A 107 3.56 3.24 7.07
N HIS A 108 3.76 2.63 5.90
CA HIS A 108 5.10 2.33 5.41
C HIS A 108 5.90 3.59 5.07
N ALA A 109 5.28 4.56 4.39
CA ALA A 109 5.92 5.84 4.09
C ALA A 109 6.36 6.55 5.37
N LEU A 110 5.52 6.59 6.40
CA LEU A 110 5.87 7.16 7.70
C LEU A 110 7.08 6.44 8.33
N ALA A 111 7.10 5.11 8.29
CA ALA A 111 8.21 4.32 8.82
C ALA A 111 9.54 4.65 8.11
N VAL A 112 9.54 4.69 6.77
CA VAL A 112 10.72 5.05 5.97
C VAL A 112 11.16 6.49 6.24
N CYS A 113 10.23 7.43 6.38
CA CYS A 113 10.54 8.82 6.73
C CYS A 113 11.27 8.90 8.07
N ASN A 114 10.73 8.24 9.10
CA ASN A 114 11.33 8.21 10.43
C ASN A 114 12.72 7.57 10.41
N GLU A 115 12.88 6.46 9.69
CA GLU A 115 14.18 5.79 9.52
C GLU A 115 15.21 6.73 8.87
N LYS A 116 14.83 7.43 7.79
CA LYS A 116 15.71 8.38 7.10
C LYS A 116 16.07 9.59 7.95
N LEU A 117 15.13 10.12 8.72
CA LEU A 117 15.40 11.21 9.67
C LEU A 117 16.36 10.78 10.77
N LEU A 118 16.21 9.56 11.29
CA LEU A 118 17.14 8.99 12.27
C LEU A 118 18.54 8.82 11.68
N GLU A 119 18.66 8.32 10.46
CA GLU A 119 19.93 8.19 9.73
C GLU A 119 20.65 9.55 9.58
N ILE A 120 19.91 10.60 9.20
CA ILE A 120 20.47 11.96 9.08
C ILE A 120 20.89 12.50 10.46
N ALA A 121 20.09 12.27 11.49
CA ALA A 121 20.37 12.74 12.85
C ALA A 121 21.59 12.03 13.47
N THR A 122 21.81 10.75 13.18
CA THR A 122 23.01 10.03 13.64
C THR A 122 24.26 10.49 12.88
N ASN A 123 24.17 10.61 11.56
CA ASN A 123 25.29 11.05 10.71
C ASN A 123 25.75 12.47 11.08
N SER A 124 24.82 13.39 11.34
CA SER A 124 25.16 14.75 11.77
C SER A 124 25.88 14.79 13.13
N LYS A 125 25.47 13.96 14.11
CA LYS A 125 26.17 13.84 15.40
C LYS A 125 27.61 13.32 15.24
N VAL A 126 27.81 12.31 14.39
CA VAL A 126 29.15 11.75 14.11
C VAL A 126 30.06 12.82 13.53
N ILE A 127 29.57 13.60 12.56
CA ILE A 127 30.34 14.70 11.96
C ILE A 127 30.72 15.73 13.03
N LEU A 128 29.77 16.16 13.86
CA LEU A 128 30.05 17.13 14.92
C LEU A 128 31.11 16.66 15.92
N LEU A 129 31.09 15.37 16.30
CA LEU A 129 32.10 14.78 17.18
C LEU A 129 33.48 14.72 16.53
N SER A 130 33.56 14.51 15.21
CA SER A 130 34.82 14.47 14.47
C SER A 130 35.50 15.83 14.27
N VAL A 131 34.78 16.94 14.50
CA VAL A 131 35.27 18.32 14.28
C VAL A 131 35.77 18.99 15.57
N GLN A 132 35.68 18.35 16.74
CA GLN A 132 36.19 18.95 17.98
C GLN A 132 37.74 19.02 17.98
N PRO A 133 38.35 20.17 18.35
CA PRO A 133 39.79 20.31 18.40
C PRO A 133 40.40 19.36 19.45
N PRO A 134 41.62 18.84 19.23
CA PRO A 134 42.26 17.95 20.19
C PRO A 134 42.39 18.65 21.55
N SER A 135 42.07 17.92 22.62
CA SER A 135 41.98 18.40 24.00
C SER A 135 43.27 19.06 24.54
N ASN A 136 44.38 18.97 23.80
CA ASN A 136 45.68 19.52 24.17
C ASN A 136 45.99 20.91 23.56
N PHE A 137 45.06 21.55 22.83
CA PHE A 137 45.37 22.83 22.19
C PHE A 137 45.53 24.01 23.18
N PHE A 138 44.97 23.91 24.40
CA PHE A 138 45.00 24.99 25.38
C PHE A 138 46.08 24.85 26.48
N SER A 139 46.87 23.77 26.51
CA SER A 139 47.88 23.57 27.56
C SER A 139 49.16 24.40 27.39
N HIS A 140 49.31 25.15 26.29
CA HIS A 140 50.49 25.99 26.03
C HIS A 140 50.35 27.46 26.48
N PHE A 141 49.18 27.88 26.95
CA PHE A 141 48.95 29.22 27.48
C PHE A 141 48.78 29.21 29.01
N SER A 142 49.75 28.65 29.73
CA SER A 142 49.94 28.98 31.14
C SER A 142 50.99 30.10 31.24
N SER A 143 50.54 31.23 31.80
CA SER A 143 51.23 32.52 31.92
C SER A 143 52.62 32.45 32.55
N PRO A 144 53.57 33.33 32.17
CA PRO A 144 54.69 33.66 33.04
C PRO A 144 54.19 34.50 34.22
N SER A 145 54.51 34.03 35.42
CA SER A 145 54.33 34.75 36.69
C SER A 145 55.12 36.07 36.70
N ALA A 146 54.56 37.01 37.48
CA ALA A 146 55.03 38.31 37.95
C ALA A 146 56.54 38.58 37.94
#